data_AF-A0A536ZW20-F1
#
_entry.id   AF-A0A536ZW20-F1
#
_cell.length_a   1.000
_cell.length_b   1.000
_cell.length_c   1.000
_cell.angle_alpha   90.00
_cell.angle_beta   90.00
_cell.angle_gamma   90.00
#
_symmetry.space_group_name_H-M   'P 1'
#
loop_
_entity.id
_entity.type
_entity.pdbx_description
1 polymer ?
#
loop_
_entity_poly.entity_id
_entity_poly.type
_entity_poly.pdbx_seq_one_letter_code
_entity_poly.pdbx_strand_id
1 'polypeptide(L)'
;MYYLRITDYADELLDNLEKMTGWPERVRAMQANWIGRSEGVRFAFPHDIRDAAGNLIGDGKLWVFTTRADTIMGVTFCAVAAAARSNPRLAVFVEECKRGTVIEAELATMEKKGMPTGLHVRHPLTGVEIEIWVGNYVLMAYGEGAVMGVPGHDERDFAFAKKYGLPIKQVIAIDGATFSTDAWQPWYEDKTRGTCVHSGKYDGMNYPQAVDAIAADLAAMGLGEKRITYRLRDWGISRQRYWGTPIPIIHCPACGDVPVPEADLPVVLPEDCVPDGTGNPLAKRDDFVVTTCPRCGGAAKRET
;
A
#
# COMPACT_ATOMS: atom_id res chain seq x y z
N MET A 1 -5.84 15.49 11.13
CA MET A 1 -6.33 14.13 11.46
C MET A 1 -5.24 13.46 12.28
N TYR A 2 -5.57 12.90 13.43
CA TYR A 2 -4.60 12.26 14.33
C TYR A 2 -4.63 10.75 14.15
N TYR A 3 -3.45 10.18 14.28
CA TYR A 3 -3.21 8.76 14.15
C TYR A 3 -2.42 8.27 15.35
N LEU A 4 -2.79 7.09 15.85
CA LEU A 4 -1.94 6.32 16.75
C LEU A 4 -1.04 5.44 15.88
N ARG A 5 0.28 5.57 16.07
CA ARG A 5 1.29 4.84 15.31
C ARG A 5 1.41 3.38 15.77
N ILE A 6 0.31 2.63 15.65
CA ILE A 6 0.22 1.21 16.03
C ILE A 6 1.16 0.33 15.19
N THR A 7 1.58 0.81 14.02
CA THR A 7 2.52 0.10 13.14
C THR A 7 3.91 -0.07 13.76
N ASP A 8 4.34 0.81 14.67
CA ASP A 8 5.58 0.62 15.46
C ASP A 8 5.55 -0.64 16.32
N TYR A 9 4.34 -1.08 16.69
CA TYR A 9 4.11 -2.24 17.55
C TYR A 9 3.72 -3.48 16.73
N ALA A 10 3.82 -3.45 15.40
CA ALA A 10 3.29 -4.52 14.55
C ALA A 10 3.95 -5.88 14.82
N ASP A 11 5.27 -5.92 14.98
CA ASP A 11 6.00 -7.15 15.34
C ASP A 11 5.62 -7.61 16.75
N GLU A 12 5.61 -6.69 17.74
CA GLU A 12 5.22 -7.04 19.11
C GLU A 12 3.79 -7.59 19.20
N LEU A 13 2.85 -6.97 18.46
CA LEU A 13 1.46 -7.43 18.38
C LEU A 13 1.37 -8.82 17.76
N LEU A 14 2.17 -9.10 16.72
CA LEU A 14 2.18 -10.40 16.03
C LEU A 14 2.82 -11.50 16.89
N ASP A 15 4.01 -11.24 17.43
CA ASP A 15 4.80 -12.21 18.22
C ASP A 15 4.06 -12.62 19.50
N ASN A 16 3.29 -11.71 20.10
CA ASN A 16 2.53 -12.03 21.30
C ASN A 16 1.28 -12.89 21.03
N LEU A 17 0.79 -13.01 19.78
CA LEU A 17 -0.35 -13.90 19.47
C LEU A 17 -0.03 -15.38 19.78
N GLU A 18 1.22 -15.81 19.59
CA GLU A 18 1.64 -17.18 19.87
C GLU A 18 1.51 -17.53 21.37
N LYS A 19 1.75 -16.54 22.24
CA LYS A 19 1.69 -16.67 23.71
C LYS A 19 0.25 -16.69 24.23
N MET A 20 -0.74 -16.28 23.44
CA MET A 20 -2.15 -16.23 23.82
C MET A 20 -2.82 -17.61 23.74
N THR A 21 -2.37 -18.56 24.56
CA THR A 21 -2.88 -19.95 24.56
C THR A 21 -4.35 -20.08 24.96
N GLY A 22 -4.90 -19.09 25.69
CA GLY A 22 -6.32 -19.03 26.04
C GLY A 22 -7.24 -18.51 24.92
N TRP A 23 -6.70 -18.07 23.79
CA TRP A 23 -7.48 -17.52 22.68
C TRP A 23 -7.80 -18.58 21.62
N PRO A 24 -9.02 -18.56 21.05
CA PRO A 24 -9.34 -19.42 19.91
C PRO A 24 -8.36 -19.22 18.75
N GLU A 25 -7.88 -20.31 18.16
CA GLU A 25 -6.94 -20.27 17.03
C GLU A 25 -7.44 -19.41 15.87
N ARG A 26 -8.74 -19.51 15.56
CA ARG A 26 -9.38 -18.68 14.53
C ARG A 26 -9.20 -17.19 14.77
N VAL A 27 -9.30 -16.72 16.02
CA VAL A 27 -9.16 -15.30 16.34
C VAL A 27 -7.70 -14.86 16.19
N ARG A 28 -6.75 -15.69 16.64
CA ARG A 28 -5.30 -15.44 16.44
C ARG A 28 -4.94 -15.39 14.96
N ALA A 29 -5.45 -16.31 14.16
CA ALA A 29 -5.24 -16.32 12.71
C ALA A 29 -5.84 -15.06 12.05
N MET A 30 -7.03 -14.61 12.46
CA MET A 30 -7.62 -13.37 11.97
C MET A 30 -6.76 -12.14 12.29
N GLN A 31 -6.22 -12.05 13.51
CA GLN A 31 -5.32 -10.97 13.92
C GLN A 31 -3.99 -11.01 13.14
N ALA A 32 -3.36 -12.18 13.03
CA ALA A 32 -2.12 -12.35 12.27
C ALA A 32 -2.31 -11.95 10.80
N ASN A 33 -3.42 -12.39 10.19
CA ASN A 33 -3.79 -11.97 8.83
C ASN A 33 -4.01 -10.46 8.76
N TRP A 34 -4.77 -9.87 9.70
CA TRP A 34 -5.04 -8.42 9.74
C TRP A 34 -3.76 -7.59 9.85
N ILE A 35 -2.83 -7.97 10.74
CA ILE A 35 -1.50 -7.36 10.85
C ILE A 35 -0.74 -7.53 9.52
N GLY A 36 -0.76 -8.74 8.98
CA GLY A 36 -0.33 -9.03 7.61
C GLY A 36 1.15 -8.70 7.37
N ARG A 37 2.05 -9.20 8.22
CA ARG A 37 3.49 -9.06 8.05
C ARG A 37 3.94 -9.79 6.79
N SER A 38 4.73 -9.11 5.97
CA SER A 38 5.25 -9.61 4.69
C SER A 38 6.72 -9.22 4.55
N GLU A 39 7.59 -10.22 4.40
CA GLU A 39 8.98 -10.01 4.02
C GLU A 39 9.11 -10.13 2.50
N GLY A 40 9.84 -9.19 1.90
CA GLY A 40 9.98 -9.15 0.46
C GLY A 40 11.11 -8.23 0.02
N VAL A 41 11.05 -7.83 -1.24
CA VAL A 41 12.02 -6.92 -1.84
C VAL A 41 11.27 -5.68 -2.31
N ARG A 42 11.73 -4.51 -1.87
CA ARG A 42 11.35 -3.24 -2.46
C ARG A 42 12.37 -2.91 -3.53
N PHE A 43 11.91 -2.61 -4.74
CA PHE A 43 12.82 -2.26 -5.83
C PHE A 43 12.18 -1.30 -6.83
N ALA A 44 13.02 -0.67 -7.65
CA ALA A 44 12.61 0.35 -8.60
C ALA A 44 12.76 -0.14 -10.05
N PHE A 45 11.77 0.19 -10.87
CA PHE A 45 11.92 0.20 -12.32
C PHE A 45 12.36 1.60 -12.77
N PRO A 46 13.55 1.76 -13.38
CA PRO A 46 14.01 3.05 -13.90
C PRO A 46 13.15 3.55 -15.07
N HIS A 47 12.95 4.86 -15.18
CA HIS A 47 12.22 5.47 -16.28
C HIS A 47 12.59 6.94 -16.51
N ASP A 48 12.21 7.48 -17.68
CA ASP A 48 12.47 8.88 -18.06
C ASP A 48 11.18 9.73 -18.07
N ILE A 49 10.09 9.24 -17.47
CA ILE A 49 8.79 9.92 -17.38
C ILE A 49 8.90 11.22 -16.57
N ARG A 50 8.36 12.31 -17.11
CA ARG A 50 8.40 13.66 -16.52
C ARG A 50 7.01 14.21 -16.23
N ASP A 51 6.92 15.07 -15.22
CA ASP A 51 5.72 15.83 -14.89
C ASP A 51 5.50 17.02 -15.84
N ALA A 52 4.42 17.78 -15.61
CA ALA A 52 4.10 18.96 -16.42
C ALA A 52 5.13 20.10 -16.31
N ALA A 53 5.93 20.12 -15.25
CA ALA A 53 7.02 21.07 -15.05
C ALA A 53 8.35 20.57 -15.64
N GLY A 54 8.38 19.36 -16.22
CA GLY A 54 9.56 18.75 -16.82
C GLY A 54 10.47 18.01 -15.83
N ASN A 55 10.08 17.87 -14.56
CA ASN A 55 10.85 17.14 -13.56
C ASN A 55 10.61 15.63 -13.69
N LEU A 56 11.62 14.81 -13.39
CA LEU A 56 11.43 13.36 -13.35
C LEU A 56 10.46 13.00 -12.22
N ILE A 57 9.44 12.21 -12.55
CA ILE A 57 8.53 11.68 -11.53
C ILE A 57 9.30 10.65 -10.69
N GLY A 58 9.21 10.74 -9.36
CA GLY A 58 9.87 9.78 -8.46
C GLY A 58 11.38 9.65 -8.68
N ASP A 59 12.06 10.73 -9.09
CA ASP A 59 13.47 10.75 -9.46
C ASP A 59 13.85 9.71 -10.55
N GLY A 60 12.89 9.42 -11.45
CA GLY A 60 13.07 8.46 -12.53
C GLY A 60 12.96 7.00 -12.08
N LYS A 61 12.29 6.74 -10.95
CA LYS A 61 12.13 5.41 -10.35
C LYS A 61 10.68 5.15 -9.99
N LEU A 62 10.12 4.08 -10.56
CA LEU A 62 8.84 3.52 -10.14
C LEU A 62 9.11 2.43 -9.09
N TRP A 63 8.93 2.75 -7.82
CA TRP A 63 9.12 1.81 -6.72
C TRP A 63 7.94 0.84 -6.59
N VAL A 64 8.24 -0.43 -6.39
CA VAL A 64 7.28 -1.48 -6.07
C VAL A 64 7.77 -2.30 -4.89
N PHE A 65 6.86 -3.06 -4.28
CA PHE A 65 7.19 -4.08 -3.29
C PHE A 65 6.62 -5.42 -3.72
N THR A 66 7.38 -6.49 -3.52
CA THR A 66 6.93 -7.85 -3.82
C THR A 66 7.43 -8.86 -2.78
N THR A 67 6.58 -9.84 -2.45
CA THR A 67 6.95 -11.06 -1.69
C THR A 67 7.34 -12.21 -2.62
N ARG A 68 7.53 -11.93 -3.91
CA ARG A 68 7.87 -12.87 -4.99
C ARG A 68 9.01 -12.32 -5.86
N ALA A 69 10.10 -11.89 -5.23
CA ALA A 69 11.24 -11.37 -5.98
C ALA A 69 11.86 -12.44 -6.90
N ASP A 70 11.71 -13.73 -6.55
CA ASP A 70 12.05 -14.89 -7.37
C ASP A 70 11.44 -14.86 -8.77
N THR A 71 10.30 -14.16 -8.95
CA THR A 71 9.57 -14.13 -10.23
C THR A 71 9.79 -12.85 -11.03
N ILE A 72 10.72 -11.97 -10.61
CA ILE A 72 10.94 -10.65 -11.25
C ILE A 72 11.17 -10.77 -12.77
N MET A 73 11.88 -11.80 -13.22
CA MET A 73 12.19 -12.02 -14.65
C MET A 73 10.93 -12.30 -15.49
N GLY A 74 9.82 -12.66 -14.84
CA GLY A 74 8.53 -12.90 -15.46
C GLY A 74 7.62 -11.68 -15.52
N VAL A 75 8.10 -10.49 -15.10
CA VAL A 75 7.31 -9.26 -15.16
C VAL A 75 6.99 -8.90 -16.61
N THR A 76 5.72 -8.63 -16.89
CA THR A 76 5.24 -8.25 -18.24
C THR A 76 4.47 -6.94 -18.28
N PHE A 77 4.04 -6.41 -17.14
CA PHE A 77 3.47 -5.07 -17.00
C PHE A 77 3.72 -4.54 -15.59
N CYS A 78 3.53 -3.23 -15.39
CA CYS A 78 3.40 -2.63 -14.06
C CYS A 78 2.02 -2.02 -13.93
N ALA A 79 1.38 -2.12 -12.77
CA ALA A 79 0.12 -1.46 -12.49
C ALA A 79 0.28 -0.38 -11.41
N VAL A 80 -0.29 0.79 -11.65
CA VAL A 80 -0.28 1.93 -10.73
C VAL A 80 -1.71 2.36 -10.41
N ALA A 81 -1.91 3.01 -9.27
CA ALA A 81 -3.23 3.51 -8.89
C ALA A 81 -3.64 4.78 -9.67
N ALA A 82 -2.66 5.56 -10.15
CA ALA A 82 -2.90 6.74 -10.99
C ALA A 82 -1.67 7.01 -11.88
N ALA A 83 -1.91 7.57 -13.07
CA ALA A 83 -0.85 8.01 -13.98
C ALA A 83 -1.12 9.43 -14.47
N ALA A 84 -0.10 10.28 -14.44
CA ALA A 84 -0.18 11.66 -14.91
C ALA A 84 0.01 11.69 -16.44
N ARG A 85 -1.09 11.81 -17.20
CA ARG A 85 -1.05 12.15 -18.62
C ARG A 85 -2.32 12.89 -19.03
N SER A 86 -2.20 13.72 -20.07
CA SER A 86 -3.28 14.44 -20.74
C SER A 86 -4.20 13.54 -21.58
N ASN A 87 -4.41 12.29 -21.18
CA ASN A 87 -5.35 11.38 -21.83
C ASN A 87 -6.73 11.51 -21.14
N PRO A 88 -7.73 12.11 -21.79
CA PRO A 88 -9.03 12.34 -21.16
C PRO A 88 -9.72 11.05 -20.71
N ARG A 89 -9.56 9.95 -21.46
CA ARG A 89 -10.14 8.65 -21.08
C ARG A 89 -9.47 8.08 -19.84
N LEU A 90 -8.15 8.21 -19.74
CA LEU A 90 -7.40 7.77 -18.57
C LEU A 90 -7.77 8.61 -17.34
N ALA A 91 -7.95 9.92 -17.51
CA ALA A 91 -8.40 10.80 -16.44
C ALA A 91 -9.79 10.39 -15.91
N VAL A 92 -10.74 10.08 -16.82
CA VAL A 92 -12.05 9.54 -16.42
C VAL A 92 -11.90 8.23 -15.65
N PHE A 93 -11.09 7.30 -16.13
CA PHE A 93 -10.88 6.02 -15.44
C PHE A 93 -10.23 6.18 -14.05
N VAL A 94 -9.27 7.09 -13.91
CA VAL A 94 -8.67 7.43 -12.62
C VAL A 94 -9.70 8.02 -11.66
N GLU A 95 -10.58 8.90 -12.13
CA GLU A 95 -11.68 9.44 -11.31
C GLU A 95 -12.72 8.38 -10.94
N GLU A 96 -13.01 7.43 -11.83
CA GLU A 96 -13.84 6.26 -11.51
C GLU A 96 -13.21 5.40 -10.42
N CYS A 97 -11.90 5.13 -10.51
CA CYS A 97 -11.17 4.38 -9.49
C CYS A 97 -11.20 5.07 -8.12
N LYS A 98 -11.11 6.41 -8.09
CA LYS A 98 -11.21 7.20 -6.83
C LYS A 98 -12.60 7.17 -6.19
N ARG A 99 -13.65 6.99 -6.99
CA ARG A 99 -15.04 6.84 -6.51
C ARG A 99 -15.37 5.42 -6.07
N GLY A 100 -14.53 4.46 -6.45
CA GLY A 100 -14.64 3.08 -6.02
C GLY A 100 -14.49 2.93 -4.51
N THR A 101 -14.99 1.82 -4.00
CA THR A 101 -14.77 1.43 -2.62
C THR A 101 -13.29 1.17 -2.36
N VAL A 102 -12.79 1.63 -1.22
CA VAL A 102 -11.46 1.33 -0.71
C VAL A 102 -11.48 0.18 0.31
N ILE A 103 -12.64 -0.44 0.52
CA ILE A 103 -12.82 -1.54 1.46
C ILE A 103 -12.22 -2.81 0.87
N GLU A 104 -11.21 -3.37 1.54
CA GLU A 104 -10.44 -4.53 1.04
C GLU A 104 -11.33 -5.73 0.66
N ALA A 105 -12.35 -6.02 1.46
CA ALA A 105 -13.26 -7.14 1.20
C ALA A 105 -14.07 -6.96 -0.10
N GLU A 106 -14.48 -5.73 -0.40
CA GLU A 106 -15.21 -5.42 -1.63
C GLU A 106 -14.26 -5.44 -2.82
N LEU A 107 -13.05 -4.88 -2.68
CA LEU A 107 -12.02 -4.90 -3.72
C LEU A 107 -11.61 -6.32 -4.16
N ALA A 108 -11.55 -7.26 -3.22
CA ALA A 108 -11.22 -8.66 -3.53
C ALA A 108 -12.24 -9.31 -4.49
N THR A 109 -13.52 -8.99 -4.30
CA THR A 109 -14.64 -9.53 -5.09
C THR A 109 -14.96 -8.72 -6.34
N MET A 110 -14.52 -7.47 -6.41
CA MET A 110 -14.70 -6.61 -7.57
C MET A 110 -14.04 -7.16 -8.83
N GLU A 111 -14.66 -6.82 -9.96
CA GLU A 111 -14.07 -7.02 -11.27
C GLU A 111 -12.82 -6.16 -11.42
N LYS A 112 -11.71 -6.80 -11.78
CA LYS A 112 -10.43 -6.14 -12.00
C LYS A 112 -10.48 -5.45 -13.37
N LYS A 113 -10.34 -4.14 -13.36
CA LYS A 113 -10.34 -3.28 -14.54
C LYS A 113 -9.03 -2.54 -14.62
N GLY A 114 -8.53 -2.36 -15.83
CA GLY A 114 -7.38 -1.50 -16.06
C GLY A 114 -7.35 -0.91 -17.46
N MET A 115 -6.47 0.07 -17.63
CA MET A 115 -6.27 0.80 -18.86
C MET A 115 -4.78 1.06 -19.10
N PRO A 116 -4.26 0.86 -20.33
CA PRO A 116 -2.87 1.17 -20.65
C PRO A 116 -2.64 2.68 -20.59
N THR A 117 -1.48 3.09 -20.09
CA THR A 117 -1.10 4.51 -20.00
C THR A 117 -0.33 4.99 -21.23
N GLY A 118 0.21 4.06 -22.02
CA GLY A 118 1.20 4.31 -23.06
C GLY A 118 2.54 4.83 -22.53
N LEU A 119 2.78 4.69 -21.22
CA LEU A 119 4.06 4.94 -20.56
C LEU A 119 4.76 3.60 -20.31
N HIS A 120 6.08 3.65 -20.25
CA HIS A 120 6.92 2.48 -20.03
C HIS A 120 7.96 2.76 -18.96
N VAL A 121 8.32 1.70 -18.24
CA VAL A 121 9.51 1.65 -17.39
C VAL A 121 10.49 0.61 -17.92
N ARG A 122 11.72 0.60 -17.43
CA ARG A 122 12.72 -0.41 -17.78
C ARG A 122 12.81 -1.46 -16.69
N HIS A 123 12.78 -2.74 -17.07
CA HIS A 123 13.04 -3.84 -16.15
C HIS A 123 14.47 -3.71 -15.58
N PRO A 124 14.66 -3.65 -14.25
CA PRO A 124 15.95 -3.27 -13.66
C PRO A 124 17.11 -4.23 -14.01
N LEU A 125 16.80 -5.52 -14.20
CA LEU A 125 17.81 -6.55 -14.48
C LEU A 125 18.03 -6.85 -15.97
N THR A 126 17.05 -6.56 -16.84
CA THR A 126 17.09 -6.96 -18.27
C THR A 126 17.07 -5.77 -19.21
N GLY A 127 16.68 -4.59 -18.73
CA GLY A 127 16.53 -3.37 -19.53
C GLY A 127 15.31 -3.36 -20.46
N VAL A 128 14.56 -4.46 -20.56
CA VAL A 128 13.37 -4.56 -21.41
C VAL A 128 12.31 -3.57 -20.96
N GLU A 129 11.64 -2.93 -21.92
CA GLU A 129 10.53 -2.01 -21.64
C GLU A 129 9.30 -2.77 -21.12
N ILE A 130 8.72 -2.26 -20.05
CA ILE A 130 7.54 -2.79 -19.37
C ILE A 130 6.47 -1.72 -19.39
N GLU A 131 5.31 -2.05 -19.95
CA GLU A 131 4.18 -1.13 -20.06
C GLU A 131 3.56 -0.84 -18.68
N ILE A 132 3.20 0.43 -18.44
CA ILE A 132 2.48 0.86 -17.24
C ILE A 132 0.98 0.89 -17.54
N TRP A 133 0.21 0.29 -16.63
CA TRP A 133 -1.24 0.26 -16.62
C TRP A 133 -1.79 0.97 -15.39
N VAL A 134 -2.97 1.58 -15.51
CA VAL A 134 -3.76 1.96 -14.33
C VAL A 134 -4.70 0.80 -14.01
N GLY A 135 -4.74 0.37 -12.75
CA GLY A 135 -5.60 -0.73 -12.30
C GLY A 135 -6.43 -0.35 -11.07
N ASN A 136 -7.71 -0.72 -11.05
CA ASN A 136 -8.62 -0.42 -9.93
C ASN A 136 -8.37 -1.24 -8.66
N TYR A 137 -7.45 -2.19 -8.71
CA TYR A 137 -7.06 -3.07 -7.60
C TYR A 137 -5.73 -2.64 -6.95
N VAL A 138 -5.05 -1.63 -7.50
CA VAL A 138 -3.83 -1.06 -6.92
C VAL A 138 -4.22 0.06 -5.97
N LEU A 139 -3.92 -0.11 -4.69
CA LEU A 139 -4.25 0.87 -3.67
C LEU A 139 -3.06 1.79 -3.39
N MET A 140 -3.26 3.10 -3.50
CA MET A 140 -2.26 4.11 -3.09
C MET A 140 -1.79 3.94 -1.65
N ALA A 141 -2.68 3.46 -0.78
CA ALA A 141 -2.40 3.28 0.63
C ALA A 141 -1.67 1.97 0.96
N TYR A 142 -1.35 1.14 -0.03
CA TYR A 142 -0.60 -0.10 0.14
C TYR A 142 0.69 -0.06 -0.68
N GLY A 143 1.84 -0.07 0.01
CA GLY A 143 3.14 0.11 -0.62
C GLY A 143 3.34 1.52 -1.20
N GLU A 144 3.88 1.60 -2.41
CA GLU A 144 4.23 2.86 -3.10
C GLU A 144 3.19 3.22 -4.18
N GLY A 145 1.99 2.63 -4.11
CA GLY A 145 0.92 2.85 -5.10
C GLY A 145 1.19 2.21 -6.47
N ALA A 146 2.14 1.27 -6.54
CA ALA A 146 2.51 0.53 -7.75
C ALA A 146 2.86 -0.93 -7.42
N VAL A 147 2.56 -1.83 -8.36
CA VAL A 147 2.87 -3.26 -8.29
C VAL A 147 3.45 -3.75 -9.62
N MET A 148 4.33 -4.75 -9.56
CA MET A 148 4.78 -5.48 -10.75
C MET A 148 3.76 -6.58 -11.07
N GLY A 149 3.43 -6.75 -12.36
CA GLY A 149 2.55 -7.81 -12.82
C GLY A 149 3.35 -9.01 -13.34
N VAL A 150 3.17 -10.18 -12.72
CA VAL A 150 3.80 -11.45 -13.13
C VAL A 150 2.72 -12.50 -13.41
N PRO A 151 2.07 -12.44 -14.59
CA PRO A 151 0.95 -13.32 -14.91
C PRO A 151 1.25 -14.82 -14.82
N GLY A 152 2.50 -15.23 -15.01
CA GLY A 152 2.86 -16.64 -14.90
C GLY A 152 2.73 -17.23 -13.49
N HIS A 153 2.74 -16.39 -12.45
CA HIS A 153 2.93 -16.82 -11.06
C HIS A 153 2.09 -16.05 -10.01
N ASP A 154 1.11 -15.24 -10.44
CA ASP A 154 0.07 -14.64 -9.59
C ASP A 154 -1.28 -14.78 -10.30
N GLU A 155 -2.28 -15.34 -9.61
CA GLU A 155 -3.60 -15.64 -10.20
C GLU A 155 -4.33 -14.38 -10.68
N ARG A 156 -4.19 -13.27 -9.96
CA ARG A 156 -4.85 -11.99 -10.29
C ARG A 156 -4.22 -11.41 -11.54
N ASP A 157 -2.89 -11.46 -11.61
CA ASP A 157 -2.14 -11.03 -12.79
C ASP A 157 -2.43 -11.92 -14.00
N PHE A 158 -2.58 -13.24 -13.80
CA PHE A 158 -2.98 -14.19 -14.86
C PHE A 158 -4.34 -13.81 -15.43
N ALA A 159 -5.35 -13.61 -14.57
CA ALA A 159 -6.69 -13.23 -14.99
C ALA A 159 -6.70 -11.86 -15.70
N PHE A 160 -5.95 -10.89 -15.18
CA PHE A 160 -5.79 -9.58 -15.81
C PHE A 160 -5.13 -9.69 -17.19
N ALA A 161 -4.06 -10.45 -17.30
CA ALA A 161 -3.36 -10.66 -18.57
C ALA A 161 -4.21 -11.38 -19.60
N LYS A 162 -4.97 -12.42 -19.21
CA LYS A 162 -5.91 -13.10 -20.12
C LYS A 162 -7.00 -12.16 -20.62
N LYS A 163 -7.52 -11.29 -19.75
CA LYS A 163 -8.57 -10.32 -20.10
C LYS A 163 -8.07 -9.25 -21.09
N TYR A 164 -6.84 -8.78 -20.92
CA TYR A 164 -6.29 -7.66 -21.69
C TYR A 164 -5.27 -8.07 -22.77
N GLY A 165 -5.02 -9.37 -22.95
CA GLY A 165 -4.08 -9.88 -23.94
C GLY A 165 -2.61 -9.57 -23.63
N LEU A 166 -2.26 -9.46 -22.34
CA LEU A 166 -0.89 -9.19 -21.91
C LEU A 166 -0.03 -10.46 -21.94
N PRO A 167 1.29 -10.34 -22.15
CA PRO A 167 2.17 -11.51 -22.18
C PRO A 167 2.16 -12.25 -20.83
N ILE A 168 2.17 -13.58 -20.90
CA ILE A 168 2.30 -14.48 -19.74
C ILE A 168 3.61 -15.25 -19.91
N LYS A 169 4.53 -15.09 -18.96
CA LYS A 169 5.86 -15.72 -19.00
C LYS A 169 6.02 -16.67 -17.82
N GLN A 170 6.46 -17.89 -18.12
CA GLN A 170 6.88 -18.83 -17.09
C GLN A 170 8.32 -18.53 -16.67
N VAL A 171 8.52 -18.32 -15.37
CA VAL A 171 9.84 -18.20 -14.75
C VAL A 171 10.05 -19.12 -13.54
N ILE A 172 9.03 -19.88 -13.15
CA ILE A 172 9.13 -20.95 -12.15
C ILE A 172 8.66 -22.27 -12.78
N ALA A 173 9.44 -23.33 -12.58
CA ALA A 173 9.08 -24.70 -12.98
C ALA A 173 9.09 -25.63 -11.77
N ILE A 174 8.18 -26.60 -11.78
CA ILE A 174 8.14 -27.73 -10.84
C ILE A 174 8.36 -28.99 -11.66
N ASP A 175 9.25 -29.86 -11.21
CA ASP A 175 9.50 -31.13 -11.89
C ASP A 175 8.23 -31.97 -12.02
N GLY A 176 8.00 -32.55 -13.20
CA GLY A 176 6.79 -33.28 -13.54
C GLY A 176 5.51 -32.44 -13.75
N ALA A 177 5.57 -31.11 -13.67
CA ALA A 177 4.44 -30.22 -13.96
C ALA A 177 4.59 -29.50 -15.30
N THR A 178 3.51 -29.42 -16.08
CA THR A 178 3.49 -28.74 -17.38
C THR A 178 2.79 -27.39 -17.27
N PHE A 179 3.51 -26.31 -17.60
CA PHE A 179 2.96 -24.96 -17.66
C PHE A 179 2.12 -24.74 -18.92
N SER A 180 1.00 -24.03 -18.77
CA SER A 180 0.18 -23.57 -19.88
C SER A 180 -0.40 -22.18 -19.60
N THR A 181 -0.49 -21.36 -20.65
CA THR A 181 -1.16 -20.05 -20.60
C THR A 181 -2.67 -20.13 -20.81
N ASP A 182 -3.22 -21.34 -21.00
CA ASP A 182 -4.65 -21.53 -21.31
C ASP A 182 -5.52 -21.32 -20.08
N ALA A 183 -5.13 -21.92 -18.96
CA ALA A 183 -5.82 -21.85 -17.69
C ALA A 183 -4.84 -21.73 -16.51
N TRP A 184 -5.28 -21.06 -15.46
CA TRP A 184 -4.55 -20.99 -14.19
C TRP A 184 -4.50 -22.38 -13.55
N GLN A 185 -3.36 -22.71 -12.95
CA GLN A 185 -3.23 -23.89 -12.10
C GLN A 185 -2.66 -23.47 -10.74
N PRO A 186 -3.18 -24.02 -9.62
CA PRO A 186 -2.73 -23.64 -8.27
C PRO A 186 -1.22 -23.78 -8.03
N TRP A 187 -0.53 -24.64 -8.76
CA TRP A 187 0.92 -24.80 -8.58
C TRP A 187 1.73 -23.63 -9.13
N TYR A 188 1.17 -22.77 -9.99
CA TYR A 188 1.86 -21.62 -10.57
C TYR A 188 2.38 -20.65 -9.51
N GLU A 189 1.68 -20.55 -8.37
CA GLU A 189 2.06 -19.71 -7.23
C GLU A 189 2.90 -20.43 -6.16
N ASP A 190 3.21 -21.72 -6.33
CA ASP A 190 3.96 -22.51 -5.34
C ASP A 190 5.37 -21.94 -5.12
N LYS A 191 5.69 -21.64 -3.85
CA LYS A 191 7.00 -21.10 -3.44
C LYS A 191 7.98 -22.15 -2.93
N THR A 192 7.55 -23.39 -2.75
CA THR A 192 8.31 -24.41 -2.02
C THR A 192 8.91 -25.47 -2.93
N ARG A 193 8.19 -25.87 -3.98
CA ARG A 193 8.61 -26.93 -4.91
C ARG A 193 9.25 -26.41 -6.20
N GLY A 194 9.06 -25.13 -6.49
CA GLY A 194 9.50 -24.51 -7.74
C GLY A 194 10.98 -24.10 -7.74
N THR A 195 11.57 -24.08 -8.94
CA THR A 195 12.87 -23.47 -9.20
C THR A 195 12.77 -22.47 -10.34
N CYS A 196 13.64 -21.47 -10.34
CA CYS A 196 13.69 -20.47 -11.40
C CYS A 196 14.08 -21.09 -12.75
N VAL A 197 13.38 -20.70 -13.80
CA VAL A 197 13.67 -20.99 -15.21
C VAL A 197 13.52 -19.72 -16.04
N HIS A 198 14.10 -19.67 -17.24
CA HIS A 198 14.04 -18.50 -18.13
C HIS A 198 14.45 -17.17 -17.45
N SER A 199 15.31 -17.27 -16.45
CA SER A 199 15.72 -16.21 -15.53
C SER A 199 17.24 -15.96 -15.60
N GLY A 200 17.93 -16.57 -16.56
CA GLY A 200 19.35 -16.34 -16.81
C GLY A 200 20.20 -16.87 -15.66
N LYS A 201 20.96 -15.99 -14.99
CA LYS A 201 21.87 -16.42 -13.91
C LYS A 201 21.16 -16.96 -12.65
N TYR A 202 19.84 -16.77 -12.53
CA TYR A 202 19.05 -17.31 -11.43
C TYR A 202 18.46 -18.69 -11.73
N ASP A 203 18.62 -19.22 -12.95
CA ASP A 203 18.07 -20.53 -13.32
C ASP A 203 18.57 -21.63 -12.37
N GLY A 204 17.66 -22.50 -11.95
CA GLY A 204 17.91 -23.59 -11.00
C GLY A 204 17.89 -23.19 -9.52
N MET A 205 17.83 -21.90 -9.18
CA MET A 205 17.70 -21.44 -7.79
C MET A 205 16.29 -21.75 -7.25
N ASN A 206 16.21 -22.17 -5.99
CA ASN A 206 14.94 -22.25 -5.27
C ASN A 206 14.52 -20.85 -4.75
N TYR A 207 13.30 -20.76 -4.21
CA TYR A 207 12.71 -19.48 -3.78
C TYR A 207 13.62 -18.63 -2.86
N PRO A 208 14.14 -19.13 -1.71
CA PRO A 208 15.02 -18.32 -0.86
C PRO A 208 16.31 -17.89 -1.56
N GLN A 209 16.94 -18.79 -2.31
CA GLN A 209 18.18 -18.49 -3.04
C GLN A 209 17.97 -17.39 -4.09
N ALA A 210 16.88 -17.49 -4.86
CA ALA A 210 16.53 -16.52 -5.89
C ALA A 210 16.22 -15.15 -5.29
N VAL A 211 15.41 -15.10 -4.23
CA VAL A 211 15.09 -13.84 -3.52
C VAL A 211 16.36 -13.16 -3.01
N ASP A 212 17.28 -13.93 -2.41
CA ASP A 212 18.54 -13.41 -1.86
C ASP A 212 19.46 -12.88 -2.96
N ALA A 213 19.65 -13.65 -4.04
CA ALA A 213 20.49 -13.27 -5.16
C ALA A 213 19.95 -12.00 -5.86
N ILE A 214 18.65 -11.97 -6.15
CA ILE A 214 17.98 -10.85 -6.82
C ILE A 214 18.03 -9.60 -5.94
N ALA A 215 17.77 -9.72 -4.64
CA ALA A 215 17.86 -8.60 -3.71
C ALA A 215 19.30 -8.03 -3.65
N ALA A 216 20.31 -8.90 -3.62
CA ALA A 216 21.71 -8.48 -3.62
C ALA A 216 22.09 -7.74 -4.90
N ASP A 217 21.66 -8.22 -6.06
CA ASP A 217 21.92 -7.56 -7.35
C ASP A 217 21.22 -6.20 -7.46
N LEU A 218 19.96 -6.12 -7.05
CA LEU A 218 19.21 -4.86 -7.03
C LEU A 218 19.84 -3.85 -6.05
N ALA A 219 20.32 -4.31 -4.90
CA ALA A 219 21.02 -3.47 -3.93
C ALA A 219 22.35 -2.95 -4.48
N ALA A 220 23.14 -3.80 -5.15
CA ALA A 220 24.38 -3.39 -5.80
C ALA A 220 24.17 -2.31 -6.89
N MET A 221 22.98 -2.31 -7.52
CA MET A 221 22.58 -1.28 -8.48
C MET A 221 21.97 -0.01 -7.84
N GLY A 222 21.75 0.01 -6.52
CA GLY A 222 21.01 1.08 -5.84
C GLY A 222 19.54 1.15 -6.26
N LEU A 223 18.98 0.03 -6.71
CA LEU A 223 17.63 -0.11 -7.22
C LEU A 223 16.74 -1.01 -6.36
N GLY A 224 17.22 -1.57 -5.26
CA GLY A 224 16.35 -2.32 -4.35
C GLY A 224 17.01 -2.78 -3.07
N GLU A 225 16.17 -3.25 -2.15
CA GLU A 225 16.57 -3.75 -0.83
C GLU A 225 15.52 -4.74 -0.30
N LYS A 226 15.92 -5.63 0.60
CA LYS A 226 14.96 -6.42 1.38
C LYS A 226 14.19 -5.47 2.30
N ARG A 227 12.87 -5.67 2.38
CA ARG A 227 11.99 -4.86 3.21
C ARG A 227 10.94 -5.72 3.90
N ILE A 228 10.67 -5.42 5.16
CA ILE A 228 9.51 -5.93 5.89
C ILE A 228 8.40 -4.90 5.76
N THR A 229 7.20 -5.36 5.46
CA THR A 229 6.00 -4.53 5.33
C THR A 229 4.85 -5.16 6.10
N TYR A 230 3.85 -4.36 6.43
CA TYR A 230 2.64 -4.80 7.13
C TYR A 230 1.43 -4.33 6.36
N ARG A 231 0.36 -5.13 6.38
CA ARG A 231 -0.96 -4.68 5.96
C ARG A 231 -1.58 -3.72 6.97
N LEU A 232 -1.19 -3.85 8.24
CA LEU A 232 -1.57 -2.95 9.31
C LEU A 232 -1.26 -1.49 8.93
N ARG A 233 -2.22 -0.61 9.22
CA ARG A 233 -2.08 0.84 9.05
C ARG A 233 -2.18 1.51 10.40
N ASP A 234 -1.65 2.73 10.47
CA ASP A 234 -1.84 3.56 11.65
C ASP A 234 -3.32 3.82 11.93
N TRP A 235 -3.65 3.82 13.22
CA TRP A 235 -5.03 3.91 13.64
C TRP A 235 -5.48 5.37 13.66
N GLY A 236 -6.23 5.77 12.64
CA GLY A 236 -6.87 7.09 12.59
C GLY A 236 -7.94 7.23 13.67
N ILE A 237 -7.73 8.13 14.62
CA ILE A 237 -8.61 8.34 15.78
C ILE A 237 -9.51 9.57 15.65
N SER A 238 -9.17 10.54 14.79
CA SER A 238 -10.04 11.70 14.54
C SER A 238 -11.40 11.31 14.00
N ARG A 239 -12.46 11.91 14.55
CA ARG A 239 -13.83 11.77 14.05
C ARG A 239 -14.46 13.15 14.02
N GLN A 240 -15.08 13.52 12.89
CA GLN A 240 -15.88 14.74 12.78
C GLN A 240 -17.27 14.50 13.39
N ARG A 241 -17.31 14.25 14.70
CA ARG A 241 -18.51 13.91 15.48
C ARG A 241 -18.41 14.60 16.83
N TYR A 242 -19.56 15.09 17.31
CA TYR A 242 -19.65 15.72 18.63
C TYR A 242 -19.54 14.73 19.78
N TRP A 243 -20.28 13.63 19.71
CA TRP A 243 -20.38 12.70 20.83
C TRP A 243 -19.17 11.78 20.92
N GLY A 244 -18.13 12.23 21.62
CA GLY A 244 -16.88 11.52 21.85
C GLY A 244 -15.92 12.33 22.71
N THR A 245 -14.82 11.72 23.12
CA THR A 245 -13.78 12.39 23.91
C THR A 245 -13.11 13.49 23.08
N PRO A 246 -13.09 14.76 23.55
CA PRO A 246 -12.35 15.81 22.87
C PRO A 246 -10.87 15.49 22.76
N ILE A 247 -10.28 15.76 21.60
CA ILE A 247 -8.85 15.58 21.39
C ILE A 247 -8.10 16.70 22.13
N PRO A 248 -7.15 16.40 23.04
CA PRO A 248 -6.50 17.39 23.89
C PRO A 248 -5.38 18.14 23.16
N ILE A 249 -5.72 18.76 22.03
CA ILE A 249 -4.82 19.58 21.20
C ILE A 249 -5.39 21.00 21.08
N ILE A 250 -4.48 21.97 21.13
CA ILE A 250 -4.72 23.39 20.93
C ILE A 250 -3.87 23.86 19.74
N HIS A 251 -4.52 24.41 18.72
CA HIS A 251 -3.88 25.04 17.57
C HIS A 251 -3.54 26.49 17.88
N CYS A 252 -2.25 26.79 17.93
CA CYS A 252 -1.73 28.13 18.10
C CYS A 252 -1.06 28.61 16.80
N PRO A 253 -1.41 29.80 16.26
CA PRO A 253 -0.78 30.33 15.04
C PRO A 253 0.74 30.48 15.14
N ALA A 254 1.28 30.66 16.34
CA ALA A 254 2.72 30.82 16.57
C ALA A 254 3.43 29.51 16.96
N CYS A 255 2.75 28.59 17.64
CA CYS A 255 3.37 27.39 18.23
C CYS A 255 3.01 26.09 17.52
N GLY A 256 2.04 26.11 16.59
CA GLY A 256 1.50 24.92 15.92
C GLY A 256 0.51 24.16 16.80
N ASP A 257 0.54 22.83 16.68
CA ASP A 257 -0.31 21.92 17.44
C ASP A 257 0.31 21.66 18.81
N VAL A 258 -0.35 22.14 19.87
CA VAL A 258 0.16 22.12 21.24
C VAL A 258 -0.73 21.21 22.10
N PRO A 259 -0.17 20.22 22.82
CA PRO A 259 -0.96 19.41 23.73
C PRO A 259 -1.48 20.24 24.91
N VAL A 260 -2.68 19.90 25.38
CA VAL A 260 -3.20 20.42 26.64
C VAL A 260 -2.31 19.90 27.78
N PRO A 261 -1.87 20.76 28.73
CA PRO A 261 -1.11 20.31 29.89
C PRO A 261 -1.88 19.26 30.70
N GLU A 262 -1.17 18.30 31.29
CA GLU A 262 -1.80 17.22 32.07
C GLU A 262 -2.67 17.74 33.22
N ALA A 263 -2.25 18.82 33.88
CA ALA A 263 -2.99 19.46 34.96
C ALA A 263 -4.31 20.12 34.51
N ASP A 264 -4.44 20.42 33.21
CA ASP A 264 -5.62 21.05 32.62
C ASP A 264 -6.56 20.01 32.00
N LEU A 265 -6.26 18.71 32.14
CA LEU A 265 -7.15 17.63 31.77
C LEU A 265 -8.21 17.40 32.86
N PRO A 266 -9.43 16.98 32.49
CA PRO A 266 -9.88 16.67 31.13
C PRO A 266 -10.29 17.91 30.32
N VAL A 267 -10.18 17.82 28.99
CA VAL A 267 -10.95 18.72 28.11
C VAL A 267 -12.41 18.25 28.13
N VAL A 268 -13.24 18.94 28.91
CA VAL A 268 -14.63 18.57 29.13
C VAL A 268 -15.45 18.81 27.86
N LEU A 269 -16.17 17.79 27.39
CA LEU A 269 -17.14 17.91 26.32
C LEU A 269 -18.38 18.68 26.82
N PRO A 270 -18.81 19.78 26.18
CA PRO A 270 -20.06 20.44 26.53
C PRO A 270 -21.25 19.51 26.30
N GLU A 271 -22.12 19.28 27.28
CA GLU A 271 -23.21 18.30 27.18
C GLU A 271 -24.51 18.87 26.57
N ASP A 272 -24.63 20.18 26.48
CA ASP A 272 -25.80 20.94 26.04
C ASP A 272 -25.86 21.18 24.52
N CYS A 273 -24.98 20.55 23.74
CA CYS A 273 -25.03 20.63 22.28
C CYS A 273 -26.12 19.73 21.68
N VAL A 274 -26.95 20.30 20.80
CA VAL A 274 -27.94 19.57 20.00
C VAL A 274 -27.46 19.45 18.55
N PRO A 275 -27.07 18.25 18.06
CA PRO A 275 -26.65 18.07 16.68
C PRO A 275 -27.81 18.27 15.70
N ASP A 276 -27.62 19.12 14.68
CA ASP A 276 -28.61 19.41 13.63
C ASP A 276 -28.33 18.68 12.30
N GLY A 277 -27.25 17.88 12.24
CA GLY A 277 -26.81 17.16 11.05
C GLY A 277 -25.99 17.98 10.05
N THR A 278 -25.77 19.28 10.27
CA THR A 278 -25.03 20.17 9.34
C THR A 278 -23.52 20.17 9.56
N GLY A 279 -23.00 19.45 10.56
CA GLY A 279 -21.56 19.36 10.86
C GLY A 279 -21.29 19.00 12.32
N ASN A 280 -20.04 19.16 12.77
CA ASN A 280 -19.70 19.02 14.19
C ASN A 280 -20.13 20.31 14.94
N PRO A 281 -21.12 20.25 15.87
CA PRO A 281 -21.58 21.44 16.60
C PRO A 281 -20.49 22.08 17.48
N LEU A 282 -19.46 21.33 17.90
CA LEU A 282 -18.35 21.89 18.67
C LEU A 282 -17.63 23.03 17.93
N ALA A 283 -17.47 22.90 16.61
CA ALA A 283 -16.80 23.90 15.78
C ALA A 283 -17.50 25.26 15.74
N LYS A 284 -18.77 25.33 16.17
CA LYS A 284 -19.59 26.55 16.21
C LYS A 284 -19.67 27.18 17.60
N ARG A 285 -18.98 26.63 18.60
CA ARG A 285 -19.04 27.06 20.00
C ARG A 285 -17.79 27.80 20.43
N ASP A 286 -17.85 29.12 20.44
CA ASP A 286 -16.71 29.95 20.85
C ASP A 286 -16.30 29.69 22.30
N ASP A 287 -17.25 29.39 23.20
CA ASP A 287 -16.99 29.08 24.61
C ASP A 287 -16.23 27.76 24.84
N PHE A 288 -16.23 26.86 23.84
CA PHE A 288 -15.41 25.67 23.84
C PHE A 288 -14.13 25.85 23.02
N VAL A 289 -14.27 26.35 21.79
CA VAL A 289 -13.20 26.42 20.79
C VAL A 289 -12.15 27.47 21.15
N VAL A 290 -12.57 28.65 21.60
CA VAL A 290 -11.64 29.75 21.87
C VAL A 290 -10.91 29.49 23.18
N THR A 291 -9.58 29.50 23.13
CA THR A 291 -8.75 29.32 24.31
C THR A 291 -7.42 30.09 24.17
N THR A 292 -6.54 29.94 25.16
CA THR A 292 -5.18 30.52 25.12
C THR A 292 -4.16 29.41 24.92
N CYS A 293 -3.07 29.73 24.24
CA CYS A 293 -1.98 28.78 24.04
C CYS A 293 -1.24 28.57 25.37
N PRO A 294 -1.12 27.34 25.88
CA PRO A 294 -0.42 27.07 27.14
C PRO A 294 1.09 27.32 27.04
N ARG A 295 1.64 27.42 25.82
CA ARG A 295 3.08 27.65 25.58
C ARG A 295 3.46 29.14 25.53
N CYS A 296 2.64 29.99 24.93
CA CYS A 296 2.97 31.40 24.69
C CYS A 296 1.94 32.39 25.23
N GLY A 297 0.80 31.94 25.75
CA GLY A 297 -0.29 32.77 26.26
C GLY A 297 -1.14 33.46 25.19
N GLY A 298 -0.77 33.38 23.90
CA GLY A 298 -1.52 33.99 22.81
C GLY A 298 -2.86 33.32 22.52
N ALA A 299 -3.71 33.98 21.72
CA ALA A 299 -4.99 33.42 21.29
C ALA A 299 -4.81 32.12 20.48
N ALA A 300 -5.64 31.12 20.77
CA ALA A 300 -5.56 29.79 20.17
C ALA A 300 -6.95 29.14 20.05
N LYS A 301 -7.03 28.00 19.38
CA LYS A 301 -8.27 27.24 19.21
C LYS A 301 -8.09 25.78 19.60
N ARG A 302 -9.07 25.18 20.29
CA ARG A 302 -9.11 23.73 20.52
C ARG A 302 -9.42 22.97 19.22
N GLU A 303 -8.95 21.73 19.12
CA GLU A 303 -9.35 20.77 18.08
C GLU A 303 -10.86 20.41 18.19
N THR A 304 -11.53 20.15 17.07
CA THR A 304 -12.97 19.81 17.00
C THR A 304 -13.31 18.78 15.93
#